data_AF-A0A2T7KGC8-F1
#
_entry.id   AF-A0A2T7KGC8-F1
#
_cell.length_a   1.000
_cell.length_b   1.000
_cell.length_c   1.000
_cell.angle_alpha   90.00
_cell.angle_beta   90.00
_cell.angle_gamma   90.00
#
_symmetry.space_group_name_H-M   'P 1'
#
loop_
_entity.id
_entity.type
_entity.pdbx_description
1 polymer ?
#
loop_
_entity_poly.entity_id
_entity_poly.type
_entity_poly.pdbx_seq_one_letter_code
_entity_poly.pdbx_strand_id
1 'polypeptide(L)'
;MKKGGICGLWSLQTGWDTPEVRHWPACYNHLTAEERQEYVTFNKAREDADAQWWRAFAPACWGWPVATTFQEWRPSFEVGPGDHQYTQQSADDLLKLCESDPETRASTYLYEWQDGRCAICESGSDLVEDHDHATALVRGLLCRGCNTKEGMDRGSVGPYAKYRERNPASILGVTFRYWDAFLGDYAEPVVHVPQSRAENPWLKVQAKRREEST
;
A
#
# COMPACT_ATOMS: atom_id res chain seq x y z
N MET A 1 -38.45 25.41 22.15
CA MET A 1 -37.20 25.13 21.41
C MET A 1 -36.03 25.46 22.32
N LYS A 2 -35.31 24.47 22.85
CA LYS A 2 -34.16 24.72 23.73
C LYS A 2 -32.93 25.03 22.86
N LYS A 3 -32.43 26.26 22.96
CA LYS A 3 -31.12 26.67 22.42
C LYS A 3 -29.99 26.01 23.22
N GLY A 4 -28.93 25.58 22.55
CA GLY A 4 -27.59 25.50 23.15
C GLY A 4 -27.22 24.23 23.93
N GLY A 5 -27.52 23.04 23.42
CA GLY A 5 -26.93 21.81 23.95
C GLY A 5 -25.57 21.54 23.32
N ILE A 6 -24.48 21.71 24.08
CA ILE A 6 -23.11 21.35 23.66
C ILE A 6 -23.07 19.83 23.50
N CYS A 7 -23.06 19.33 22.27
CA CYS A 7 -22.91 17.90 22.00
C CYS A 7 -21.41 17.59 22.04
N GLY A 8 -20.95 16.96 23.13
CA GLY A 8 -19.55 16.64 23.42
C GLY A 8 -18.92 15.56 22.51
N LEU A 9 -19.29 15.49 21.24
CA LEU A 9 -18.54 14.71 20.26
C LEU A 9 -17.46 15.61 19.67
N TRP A 10 -16.27 15.54 20.28
CA TRP A 10 -15.04 15.90 19.59
C TRP A 10 -15.03 15.11 18.29
N SER A 11 -15.26 15.81 17.17
CA SER A 11 -15.00 15.26 15.85
C SER A 11 -13.49 15.06 15.74
N LEU A 12 -13.01 13.91 16.21
CA LEU A 12 -11.69 13.37 15.89
C LEU A 12 -11.71 12.99 14.40
N GLN A 13 -11.75 13.99 13.53
CA GLN A 13 -11.39 13.83 12.13
C GLN A 13 -9.88 14.02 12.05
N THR A 14 -9.16 12.91 12.25
CA THR A 14 -7.72 12.80 12.00
C THR A 14 -7.46 12.84 10.49
N GLY A 15 -7.63 14.02 9.91
CA GLY A 15 -7.11 14.36 8.59
C GLY A 15 -5.66 14.77 8.74
N TRP A 16 -4.78 14.09 8.02
CA TRP A 16 -3.36 14.38 7.92
C TRP A 16 -3.15 15.87 7.58
N ASP A 17 -2.56 16.64 8.51
CA ASP A 17 -2.01 18.00 8.40
C ASP A 17 -2.63 18.95 7.35
N THR A 18 -3.93 19.25 7.44
CA THR A 18 -4.48 20.49 6.85
C THR A 18 -4.55 21.60 7.90
N PRO A 19 -3.99 22.81 7.67
CA PRO A 19 -3.78 23.82 8.73
C PRO A 19 -5.04 24.48 9.31
N GLU A 20 -6.23 24.21 8.76
CA GLU A 20 -7.44 24.98 9.07
C GLU A 20 -8.49 24.12 9.76
N VAL A 21 -8.29 23.86 11.05
CA VAL A 21 -9.32 23.24 11.88
C VAL A 21 -10.37 24.30 12.21
N ARG A 22 -11.47 24.32 11.45
CA ARG A 22 -12.63 25.17 11.77
C ARG A 22 -13.43 24.55 12.92
N HIS A 23 -13.49 25.24 14.05
CA HIS A 23 -14.33 24.84 15.18
C HIS A 23 -15.79 25.21 14.94
N TRP A 24 -16.68 24.23 15.04
CA TRP A 24 -18.13 24.40 14.88
C TRP A 24 -18.82 24.49 16.25
N PRO A 25 -19.82 25.37 16.42
CA PRO A 25 -20.50 25.58 17.71
C PRO A 25 -21.34 24.39 18.17
N ALA A 26 -21.73 23.50 17.24
CA ALA A 26 -22.41 22.23 17.52
C ALA A 26 -22.17 21.21 16.40
N CYS A 27 -22.62 19.96 16.58
CA CYS A 27 -22.59 18.96 15.51
C CYS A 27 -23.58 19.31 14.38
N TYR A 28 -23.37 18.75 13.19
CA TYR A 28 -24.14 19.06 11.97
C TYR A 28 -25.67 19.09 12.17
N ASN A 29 -26.20 18.12 12.92
CA ASN A 29 -27.64 17.99 13.18
C ASN A 29 -28.22 19.11 14.08
N HIS A 30 -27.37 19.78 14.87
CA HIS A 30 -27.76 20.84 15.81
C HIS A 30 -27.35 22.24 15.35
N LEU A 31 -26.70 22.36 14.19
CA LEU A 31 -26.46 23.65 13.55
C LEU A 31 -27.78 24.27 13.09
N THR A 32 -27.83 25.59 13.03
CA THR A 32 -28.88 26.31 12.29
C THR A 32 -28.80 26.00 10.79
N ALA A 33 -29.82 26.36 10.02
CA ALA A 33 -29.79 26.14 8.57
C ALA A 33 -28.64 26.89 7.88
N GLU A 34 -28.35 28.12 8.33
CA GLU A 34 -27.25 28.96 7.85
C GLU A 34 -25.90 28.33 8.20
N GLU A 35 -25.68 27.94 9.46
CA GLU A 35 -24.45 27.26 9.88
C GLU A 35 -24.23 25.92 9.18
N ARG A 36 -25.30 25.16 8.87
CA ARG A 36 -25.19 23.93 8.05
C ARG A 36 -24.72 24.22 6.63
N GLN A 37 -25.25 25.27 6.01
CA GLN A 37 -24.84 25.65 4.66
C GLN A 37 -23.36 26.04 4.62
N GLU A 38 -22.89 26.76 5.63
CA GLU A 38 -21.48 27.06 5.80
C GLU A 38 -20.64 25.81 6.06
N TYR A 39 -21.12 24.88 6.90
CA TYR A 39 -20.46 23.60 7.15
C TYR A 39 -20.27 22.79 5.87
N VAL A 40 -21.33 22.66 5.06
CA VAL A 40 -21.26 21.93 3.78
C VAL A 40 -20.29 22.61 2.82
N THR A 41 -20.36 23.93 2.70
CA THR A 41 -19.48 24.69 1.78
C THR A 41 -18.01 24.56 2.20
N PHE A 42 -17.72 24.71 3.49
CA PHE A 42 -16.37 24.56 4.04
C PHE A 42 -15.82 23.15 3.82
N ASN A 43 -16.59 22.11 4.19
CA ASN A 43 -16.14 20.73 4.01
C ASN A 43 -15.98 20.37 2.55
N LYS A 44 -16.86 20.84 1.67
CA LYS A 44 -16.71 20.66 0.23
C LYS A 44 -15.44 21.29 -0.31
N ALA A 45 -15.14 22.54 0.07
CA ALA A 45 -13.90 23.20 -0.33
C ALA A 45 -12.65 22.44 0.16
N ARG A 46 -12.72 21.92 1.41
CA ARG A 46 -11.66 21.09 1.99
C ARG A 46 -11.51 19.75 1.24
N GLU A 47 -12.60 19.09 0.92
CA GLU A 47 -12.61 17.85 0.11
C GLU A 47 -12.06 18.09 -1.31
N ASP A 48 -12.44 19.20 -1.95
CA ASP A 48 -11.95 19.55 -3.29
C ASP A 48 -10.43 19.88 -3.25
N ALA A 49 -9.97 20.57 -2.21
CA ALA A 49 -8.54 20.85 -1.98
C ALA A 49 -7.74 19.58 -1.65
N ASP A 50 -8.27 18.72 -0.78
CA ASP A 50 -7.70 17.40 -0.47
C ASP A 50 -7.61 16.56 -1.74
N ALA A 51 -8.65 16.56 -2.59
CA ALA A 51 -8.66 15.84 -3.86
C ALA A 51 -7.63 16.39 -4.85
N GLN A 52 -7.43 17.71 -4.90
CA GLN A 52 -6.44 18.34 -5.76
C GLN A 52 -5.02 18.02 -5.28
N TRP A 53 -4.74 18.14 -3.98
CA TRP A 53 -3.47 17.77 -3.38
C TRP A 53 -3.18 16.28 -3.58
N TRP A 54 -4.19 15.43 -3.36
CA TRP A 54 -4.11 13.99 -3.57
C TRP A 54 -3.78 13.64 -5.02
N ARG A 55 -4.36 14.34 -6.00
CA ARG A 55 -3.98 14.17 -7.42
C ARG A 55 -2.54 14.60 -7.71
N ALA A 56 -2.04 15.62 -7.01
CA ALA A 56 -0.67 16.10 -7.18
C ALA A 56 0.36 15.18 -6.49
N PHE A 57 0.00 14.54 -5.38
CA PHE A 57 0.89 13.66 -4.60
C PHE A 57 1.48 12.54 -5.47
N ALA A 58 2.81 12.47 -5.53
CA ALA A 58 3.53 11.40 -6.20
C ALA A 58 3.93 10.34 -5.16
N PRO A 59 3.93 9.04 -5.52
CA PRO A 59 4.50 8.00 -4.65
C PRO A 59 5.94 8.35 -4.27
N ALA A 60 6.32 8.15 -3.01
CA ALA A 60 7.66 8.42 -2.51
C ALA A 60 8.75 7.75 -3.36
N CYS A 61 8.50 6.52 -3.83
CA CYS A 61 9.45 5.76 -4.62
C CYS A 61 9.87 6.42 -5.95
N TRP A 62 9.09 7.39 -6.46
CA TRP A 62 9.45 8.12 -7.67
C TRP A 62 10.63 9.08 -7.47
N GLY A 63 10.89 9.47 -6.22
CA GLY A 63 12.00 10.35 -5.86
C GLY A 63 13.29 9.60 -5.46
N TRP A 64 13.25 8.27 -5.38
CA TRP A 64 14.40 7.50 -4.90
C TRP A 64 15.41 7.22 -6.02
N PRO A 65 16.72 7.37 -5.75
CA PRO A 65 17.74 7.12 -6.76
C PRO A 65 17.86 5.61 -7.04
N VAL A 66 18.14 5.27 -8.30
CA VAL A 66 18.54 3.90 -8.70
C VAL A 66 20.05 3.92 -8.89
N ALA A 67 20.80 3.48 -7.87
CA ALA A 67 22.26 3.62 -7.83
C ALA A 67 23.00 2.69 -8.81
N THR A 68 22.45 1.51 -9.06
CA THR A 68 22.98 0.49 -9.99
C THR A 68 21.81 -0.12 -10.74
N THR A 69 22.00 -0.63 -11.95
CA THR A 69 20.95 -1.40 -12.66
C THR A 69 20.85 -2.82 -12.11
N PHE A 70 19.74 -3.53 -12.34
CA PHE A 70 19.61 -4.94 -11.92
C PHE A 70 20.71 -5.84 -12.51
N GLN A 71 21.15 -5.57 -13.74
CA GLN A 71 22.20 -6.32 -14.42
C GLN A 71 23.57 -6.12 -13.74
N GLU A 72 23.84 -4.92 -13.25
CA GLU A 72 25.09 -4.55 -12.59
C GLU A 72 25.08 -4.85 -11.09
N TRP A 73 23.91 -4.82 -10.46
CA TRP A 73 23.77 -5.06 -9.04
C TRP A 73 24.23 -6.46 -8.66
N ARG A 74 24.93 -6.53 -7.54
CA ARG A 74 25.42 -7.75 -6.92
C ARG A 74 24.95 -7.74 -5.47
N PRO A 75 24.35 -8.85 -4.97
CA PRO A 75 23.95 -8.94 -3.58
C PRO A 75 25.16 -8.79 -2.68
N SER A 76 25.02 -7.96 -1.64
CA SER A 76 26.02 -7.80 -0.59
C SER A 76 25.31 -7.72 0.75
N PHE A 77 25.50 -8.74 1.58
CA PHE A 77 24.84 -8.84 2.87
C PHE A 77 25.83 -8.49 3.98
N GLU A 78 25.55 -7.43 4.74
CA GLU A 78 26.35 -7.11 5.92
C GLU A 78 26.14 -8.19 6.99
N VAL A 79 27.24 -8.87 7.34
CA VAL A 79 27.28 -9.91 8.37
C VAL A 79 27.69 -9.27 9.70
N GLY A 80 26.98 -9.60 10.77
CA GLY A 80 27.37 -9.15 12.10
C GLY A 80 26.52 -9.76 13.23
N PRO A 81 26.82 -9.41 14.50
CA PRO A 81 26.24 -10.08 15.67
C PRO A 81 24.85 -9.55 16.09
N GLY A 82 24.27 -8.57 15.40
CA GLY A 82 22.99 -7.97 15.78
C GLY A 82 21.76 -8.80 15.39
N ASP A 83 20.64 -8.61 16.10
CA ASP A 83 19.34 -9.30 15.86
C ASP A 83 18.73 -9.04 14.47
N HIS A 84 19.25 -8.06 13.73
CA HIS A 84 18.83 -7.70 12.37
C HIS A 84 19.95 -7.87 11.33
N GLN A 85 21.03 -8.56 11.68
CA GLN A 85 22.15 -8.83 10.78
C GLN A 85 22.13 -10.30 10.33
N TYR A 86 22.65 -10.54 9.13
CA TYR A 86 22.82 -11.90 8.66
C TYR A 86 23.95 -12.59 9.41
N THR A 87 23.78 -13.85 9.75
CA THR A 87 24.92 -14.72 10.04
C THR A 87 25.73 -14.94 8.76
N GLN A 88 27.01 -15.30 8.87
CA GLN A 88 27.81 -15.65 7.69
C GLN A 88 27.12 -16.75 6.86
N GLN A 89 26.57 -17.76 7.54
CA GLN A 89 25.89 -18.87 6.89
C GLN A 89 24.65 -18.40 6.11
N SER A 90 23.80 -17.57 6.71
CA SER A 90 22.60 -17.08 6.03
C SER A 90 22.91 -16.12 4.88
N ALA A 91 23.98 -15.33 4.98
CA ALA A 91 24.47 -14.50 3.88
C ALA A 91 24.96 -15.37 2.71
N ASP A 92 25.76 -16.40 2.98
CA ASP A 92 26.27 -17.31 1.96
C ASP A 92 25.14 -18.09 1.26
N ASP A 93 24.11 -18.49 2.01
CA ASP A 93 22.96 -19.22 1.46
C ASP A 93 22.08 -18.31 0.60
N LEU A 94 21.84 -17.06 1.02
CA LEU A 94 21.12 -16.08 0.20
C LEU A 94 21.89 -15.72 -1.08
N LEU A 95 23.21 -15.62 -1.00
CA LEU A 95 24.05 -15.41 -2.18
C LEU A 95 23.88 -16.55 -3.20
N LYS A 96 23.99 -17.81 -2.75
CA LYS A 96 23.76 -18.98 -3.62
C LYS A 96 22.36 -19.01 -4.22
N LEU A 97 21.34 -18.62 -3.44
CA LEU A 97 19.97 -18.52 -3.92
C LEU A 97 19.84 -17.44 -4.99
N CYS A 98 20.41 -16.24 -4.79
CA CYS A 98 20.41 -15.19 -5.79
C CYS A 98 21.15 -15.59 -7.08
N GLU A 99 22.17 -16.44 -6.98
CA GLU A 99 22.90 -16.96 -8.16
C GLU A 99 22.11 -18.02 -8.93
N SER A 100 21.28 -18.80 -8.24
CA SER A 100 20.56 -19.95 -8.82
C SER A 100 19.11 -19.66 -9.19
N ASP A 101 18.48 -18.68 -8.54
CA ASP A 101 17.09 -18.28 -8.74
C ASP A 101 16.98 -16.78 -9.09
N PRO A 102 16.59 -16.45 -10.34
CA PRO A 102 16.44 -15.06 -10.75
C PRO A 102 15.33 -14.32 -10.02
N GLU A 103 14.28 -15.01 -9.54
CA GLU A 103 13.19 -14.36 -8.79
C GLU A 103 13.64 -13.95 -7.39
N THR A 104 14.36 -14.82 -6.68
CA THR A 104 15.02 -14.46 -5.41
C THR A 104 16.00 -13.32 -5.57
N ARG A 105 16.79 -13.30 -6.66
CA ARG A 105 17.69 -12.18 -6.96
C ARG A 105 16.92 -10.87 -7.16
N ALA A 106 15.82 -10.92 -7.91
CA ALA A 106 14.97 -9.77 -8.20
C ALA A 106 14.29 -9.21 -6.94
N SER A 107 13.74 -10.08 -6.09
CA SER A 107 13.07 -9.66 -4.85
C SER A 107 14.07 -9.06 -3.86
N THR A 108 15.25 -9.66 -3.72
CA THR A 108 16.31 -9.14 -2.85
C THR A 108 16.75 -7.75 -3.28
N TYR A 109 16.98 -7.54 -4.58
CA TYR A 109 17.34 -6.22 -5.11
C TYR A 109 16.25 -5.16 -4.86
N LEU A 110 14.98 -5.54 -5.00
CA LEU A 110 13.87 -4.65 -4.70
C LEU A 110 13.80 -4.30 -3.20
N TYR A 111 13.97 -5.28 -2.32
CA TYR A 111 13.90 -5.08 -0.87
C TYR A 111 15.03 -4.20 -0.36
N GLU A 112 16.25 -4.40 -0.86
CA GLU A 112 17.37 -3.52 -0.58
C GLU A 112 17.11 -2.09 -1.08
N TRP A 113 16.60 -1.91 -2.29
CA TRP A 113 16.31 -0.58 -2.83
C TRP A 113 15.23 0.17 -2.05
N GLN A 114 14.20 -0.54 -1.59
CA GLN A 114 13.17 0.05 -0.75
C GLN A 114 13.65 0.33 0.68
N ASP A 115 14.70 -0.35 1.14
CA ASP A 115 15.37 -0.12 2.42
C ASP A 115 14.37 -0.01 3.59
N GLY A 116 13.44 -0.97 3.66
CA GLY A 116 12.42 -0.99 4.71
C GLY A 116 11.44 0.20 4.67
N ARG A 117 11.25 0.87 3.51
CA ARG A 117 10.28 1.98 3.36
C ARG A 117 9.11 1.65 2.45
N CYS A 118 7.93 2.14 2.81
CA CYS A 118 6.73 2.08 1.97
C CYS A 118 6.92 2.88 0.67
N ALA A 119 6.67 2.27 -0.48
CA ALA A 119 6.84 2.92 -1.79
C ALA A 119 5.95 4.16 -2.02
N ILE A 120 4.84 4.28 -1.29
CA ILE A 120 3.89 5.40 -1.48
C ILE A 120 4.15 6.53 -0.49
N CYS A 121 4.25 6.23 0.80
CA CYS A 121 4.31 7.24 1.86
C CYS A 121 5.59 7.21 2.70
N GLU A 122 6.58 6.40 2.32
CA GLU A 122 7.91 6.30 2.94
C GLU A 122 7.95 5.75 4.39
N SER A 123 6.82 5.53 5.05
CA SER A 123 6.78 4.94 6.39
C SER A 123 7.41 3.54 6.42
N GLY A 124 8.23 3.24 7.42
CA GLY A 124 8.93 1.95 7.56
C GLY A 124 8.30 0.93 8.50
N SER A 125 7.05 1.12 8.93
CA SER A 125 6.37 0.18 9.82
C SER A 125 5.49 -0.83 9.07
N ASP A 126 5.58 -2.10 9.46
CA ASP A 126 4.74 -3.21 9.00
C ASP A 126 4.54 -3.26 7.47
N LEU A 127 5.65 -3.42 6.75
CA LEU A 127 5.60 -3.56 5.30
C LEU A 127 5.02 -4.91 4.90
N VAL A 128 4.29 -4.90 3.80
CA VAL A 128 3.72 -6.05 3.12
C VAL A 128 4.02 -5.98 1.64
N GLU A 129 4.15 -7.15 1.01
CA GLU A 129 4.29 -7.28 -0.44
C GLU A 129 2.96 -6.95 -1.10
N ASP A 130 2.99 -5.89 -1.89
CA ASP A 130 1.91 -5.49 -2.75
C ASP A 130 2.12 -6.08 -4.16
N HIS A 131 1.06 -6.63 -4.74
CA HIS A 131 1.12 -7.34 -6.02
C HIS A 131 -0.10 -7.03 -6.89
N ASP A 132 0.07 -7.19 -8.19
CA ASP A 132 -1.03 -7.09 -9.13
C ASP A 132 -1.80 -8.42 -9.14
N HIS A 133 -3.08 -8.37 -8.78
CA HIS A 133 -3.90 -9.58 -8.65
C HIS A 133 -4.24 -10.25 -9.99
N ALA A 134 -4.05 -9.57 -11.13
CA ALA A 134 -4.30 -10.16 -12.45
C ALA A 134 -3.07 -10.91 -12.96
N THR A 135 -1.87 -10.38 -12.72
CA THR A 135 -0.60 -10.94 -13.20
C THR A 135 0.12 -11.79 -12.15
N ALA A 136 -0.27 -11.68 -10.88
CA ALA A 136 0.42 -12.25 -9.72
C ALA A 136 1.87 -11.78 -9.54
N LEU A 137 2.25 -10.66 -10.16
CA LEU A 137 3.59 -10.06 -10.04
C LEU A 137 3.64 -9.04 -8.91
N VAL A 138 4.73 -9.07 -8.15
CA VAL A 138 4.98 -8.10 -7.09
C VAL A 138 5.25 -6.72 -7.70
N ARG A 139 4.62 -5.69 -7.13
CA ARG A 139 4.82 -4.28 -7.49
C ARG A 139 5.82 -3.61 -6.56
N GLY A 140 5.79 -3.95 -5.27
CA GLY A 140 6.74 -3.46 -4.27
C GLY A 140 6.27 -3.69 -2.83
N LEU A 141 6.95 -3.06 -1.86
CA LEU A 141 6.57 -3.07 -0.45
C LEU A 141 5.77 -1.82 -0.08
N LEU A 142 4.64 -2.03 0.60
CA LEU A 142 3.78 -0.96 1.13
C LEU A 142 3.53 -1.18 2.61
N CYS A 143 3.35 -0.12 3.39
CA CYS A 143 2.80 -0.26 4.74
C CYS A 143 1.35 -0.75 4.66
N ARG A 144 0.86 -1.44 5.70
CA ARG A 144 -0.53 -1.97 5.72
C ARG A 144 -1.57 -0.93 5.32
N GLY A 145 -1.46 0.29 5.81
CA GLY A 145 -2.40 1.37 5.51
C GLY A 145 -2.43 1.77 4.03
N CYS A 146 -1.27 1.87 3.39
CA CYS A 146 -1.19 2.14 1.95
C CYS A 146 -1.68 0.93 1.14
N ASN A 147 -1.29 -0.28 1.52
CA ASN A 147 -1.71 -1.51 0.85
C ASN A 147 -3.23 -1.69 0.87
N THR A 148 -3.87 -1.50 2.03
CA THR A 148 -5.34 -1.58 2.14
C THR A 148 -6.03 -0.54 1.28
N LYS A 149 -5.53 0.70 1.26
CA LYS A 149 -6.10 1.76 0.42
C LYS A 149 -5.88 1.51 -1.07
N GLU A 150 -4.72 0.98 -1.47
CA GLU A 150 -4.45 0.56 -2.85
C GLU A 150 -5.49 -0.47 -3.30
N GLY A 151 -5.70 -1.52 -2.51
CA GLY A 151 -6.67 -2.57 -2.82
C GLY A 151 -8.14 -2.11 -2.82
N MET A 152 -8.46 -0.97 -2.19
CA MET A 152 -9.78 -0.33 -2.25
C MET A 152 -9.91 0.72 -3.36
N ASP A 153 -8.79 1.29 -3.81
CA ASP A 153 -8.79 2.34 -4.80
C ASP A 153 -9.20 1.77 -6.17
N ARG A 154 -10.22 2.40 -6.76
CA ARG A 154 -10.68 2.13 -8.13
C ARG A 154 -10.45 3.33 -9.03
N GLY A 155 -9.74 4.35 -8.53
CA GLY A 155 -9.46 5.57 -9.25
C GLY A 155 -8.41 5.37 -10.34
N SER A 156 -8.49 6.22 -11.35
CA SER A 156 -7.46 6.38 -12.40
C SER A 156 -6.54 7.57 -12.15
N VAL A 157 -6.72 8.28 -11.03
CA VAL A 157 -5.94 9.47 -10.67
C VAL A 157 -5.51 9.41 -9.20
N GLY A 158 -4.43 10.11 -8.87
CA GLY A 158 -3.86 10.12 -7.51
C GLY A 158 -2.70 9.12 -7.34
N PRO A 159 -2.17 8.97 -6.12
CA PRO A 159 -0.93 8.26 -5.88
C PRO A 159 -1.02 6.76 -6.12
N TYR A 160 -2.18 6.12 -5.90
CA TYR A 160 -2.33 4.69 -6.18
C TYR A 160 -2.33 4.41 -7.69
N ALA A 161 -2.99 5.25 -8.48
CA ALA A 161 -2.93 5.14 -9.93
C ALA A 161 -1.50 5.36 -10.46
N LYS A 162 -0.80 6.39 -9.97
CA LYS A 162 0.61 6.64 -10.28
C LYS A 162 1.52 5.49 -9.84
N TYR A 163 1.29 4.95 -8.64
CA TYR A 163 2.04 3.81 -8.13
C TYR A 163 1.85 2.58 -9.04
N ARG A 164 0.62 2.29 -9.49
CA ARG A 164 0.36 1.22 -10.47
C ARG A 164 1.11 1.44 -11.79
N GLU A 165 1.11 2.68 -12.29
CA GLU A 165 1.79 3.07 -13.53
C GLU A 165 3.31 2.88 -13.46
N ARG A 166 3.93 3.24 -12.34
CA ARG A 166 5.39 3.17 -12.15
C ARG A 166 5.72 2.76 -10.73
N ASN A 167 5.54 1.46 -10.46
CA ASN A 167 5.83 0.83 -9.17
C ASN A 167 7.34 0.50 -9.04
N PRO A 168 7.84 0.20 -7.81
CA PRO A 168 9.22 -0.23 -7.56
C PRO A 168 9.75 -1.29 -8.53
N ALA A 169 9.01 -2.38 -8.76
CA ALA A 169 9.44 -3.44 -9.67
C ALA A 169 9.68 -2.90 -11.11
N SER A 170 8.78 -2.02 -11.57
CA SER A 170 8.89 -1.36 -12.88
C SER A 170 10.03 -0.34 -12.94
N ILE A 171 10.27 0.42 -11.86
CA ILE A 171 11.39 1.38 -11.76
C ILE A 171 12.74 0.65 -11.87
N LEU A 172 12.85 -0.50 -11.21
CA LEU A 172 14.07 -1.30 -11.14
C LEU A 172 14.24 -2.25 -12.33
N GLY A 173 13.21 -2.40 -13.17
CA GLY A 173 13.23 -3.32 -14.31
C GLY A 173 13.28 -4.78 -13.89
N VAL A 174 12.61 -5.14 -12.79
CA VAL A 174 12.55 -6.51 -12.26
C VAL A 174 11.14 -7.06 -12.27
N THR A 175 11.03 -8.38 -12.34
CA THR A 175 9.76 -9.12 -12.27
C THR A 175 9.94 -10.40 -11.48
N PHE A 176 9.08 -10.63 -10.50
CA PHE A 176 9.03 -11.87 -9.73
C PHE A 176 7.60 -12.08 -9.21
N ARG A 177 7.26 -13.35 -8.96
CA ARG A 177 5.92 -13.77 -8.56
C ARG A 177 5.70 -13.53 -7.08
N TYR A 178 4.45 -13.23 -6.74
CA TYR A 178 4.01 -13.13 -5.36
C TYR A 178 3.87 -14.53 -4.75
N TRP A 179 4.42 -14.71 -3.55
CA TRP A 179 4.26 -15.94 -2.77
C TRP A 179 3.02 -15.85 -1.87
N ASP A 180 2.02 -16.69 -2.12
CA ASP A 180 0.81 -16.72 -1.31
C ASP A 180 0.99 -17.70 -0.14
N ALA A 181 1.24 -17.13 1.04
CA ALA A 181 1.37 -17.91 2.28
C ALA A 181 0.13 -18.73 2.64
N PHE A 182 -1.07 -18.39 2.16
CA PHE A 182 -2.29 -19.15 2.40
C PHE A 182 -2.42 -20.38 1.50
N LEU A 183 -1.88 -20.30 0.28
CA LEU A 183 -1.80 -21.40 -0.67
C LEU A 183 -0.54 -22.26 -0.44
N GLY A 184 0.50 -21.67 0.16
CA GLY A 184 1.82 -22.30 0.30
C GLY A 184 2.54 -22.44 -1.04
N ASP A 185 2.20 -21.59 -2.01
CA ASP A 185 2.75 -21.61 -3.37
C ASP A 185 2.71 -20.19 -3.98
N TYR A 186 3.34 -20.02 -5.14
CA TYR A 186 3.24 -18.80 -5.92
C TYR A 186 1.82 -18.57 -6.43
N ALA A 187 1.35 -17.33 -6.32
CA ALA A 187 0.07 -16.95 -6.87
C ALA A 187 0.06 -17.11 -8.40
N GLU A 188 -1.05 -17.63 -8.93
CA GLU A 188 -1.22 -17.80 -10.37
C GLU A 188 -1.87 -16.55 -11.00
N PRO A 189 -1.45 -16.17 -12.22
CA PRO A 189 -2.12 -15.10 -12.96
C PRO A 189 -3.57 -15.49 -13.28
N VAL A 190 -4.45 -14.49 -13.28
CA VAL A 190 -5.87 -14.67 -13.59
C VAL A 190 -6.01 -14.90 -15.09
N VAL A 191 -6.14 -16.16 -15.49
CA VAL A 191 -6.43 -16.58 -16.87
C VAL A 191 -7.87 -16.24 -17.31
N HIS A 192 -8.78 -16.03 -16.35
CA HIS A 192 -10.17 -15.71 -16.62
C HIS A 192 -10.71 -14.69 -15.60
N VAL A 193 -11.06 -13.49 -16.08
CA VAL A 193 -11.67 -12.46 -15.23
C VAL A 193 -13.04 -12.97 -14.78
N PRO A 194 -13.27 -13.17 -13.47
CA PRO A 194 -14.56 -13.61 -12.96
C PRO A 194 -15.63 -12.58 -13.34
N GLN A 195 -16.66 -12.99 -14.09
CA GLN A 195 -17.73 -12.10 -14.52
C GLN A 195 -18.76 -11.87 -13.40
N SER A 196 -18.66 -12.65 -12.32
CA SER A 196 -19.54 -12.55 -11.16
C SER A 196 -18.79 -12.77 -9.85
N ARG A 197 -19.38 -12.30 -8.73
CA ARG A 197 -18.85 -12.54 -7.38
C ARG A 197 -18.78 -14.03 -7.03
N ALA A 198 -19.67 -14.85 -7.58
CA ALA A 198 -19.68 -16.30 -7.39
C ALA A 198 -18.51 -17.00 -8.10
N GLU A 199 -17.95 -16.39 -9.15
CA GLU A 199 -16.82 -16.91 -9.89
C GLU A 199 -15.47 -16.52 -9.28
N ASN A 200 -15.45 -15.60 -8.32
CA ASN A 200 -14.21 -15.09 -7.73
C ASN A 200 -13.41 -16.24 -7.07
N PRO A 201 -12.20 -16.55 -7.59
CA PRO A 201 -11.38 -17.66 -7.10
C PRO A 201 -11.09 -17.58 -5.59
N TRP A 202 -10.88 -16.38 -5.06
CA TRP A 202 -10.60 -16.15 -3.64
C TRP A 202 -11.77 -16.53 -2.72
N LEU A 203 -13.01 -16.29 -3.17
CA LEU A 203 -14.20 -16.68 -2.39
C LEU A 203 -14.44 -18.20 -2.43
N LYS A 204 -14.07 -18.86 -3.53
CA LYS A 204 -14.14 -20.33 -3.65
C LYS A 204 -13.11 -21.02 -2.75
N VAL A 205 -11.88 -20.49 -2.68
CA VAL A 205 -10.85 -20.99 -1.76
C VAL A 205 -11.30 -20.85 -0.30
N GLN A 206 -11.93 -19.74 0.07
CA GLN A 206 -12.49 -19.54 1.42
C GLN A 206 -13.67 -20.46 1.73
N ALA A 207 -14.55 -20.73 0.76
CA ALA A 207 -15.70 -21.62 0.93
C ALA A 207 -15.29 -23.09 1.11
N LYS A 208 -14.37 -23.58 0.26
CA LYS A 208 -13.83 -24.94 0.34
C LYS A 208 -13.20 -25.24 1.71
N ARG A 209 -12.46 -24.28 2.27
CA ARG A 209 -11.89 -24.39 3.62
C ARG A 209 -12.92 -24.43 4.75
N ARG A 210 -14.09 -23.78 4.60
CA ARG A 210 -15.17 -23.87 5.61
C ARG A 210 -15.81 -25.26 5.61
N GLU A 211 -15.92 -25.89 4.45
CA GLU A 211 -16.45 -27.25 4.31
C GLU A 211 -15.46 -28.30 4.83
N GLU A 212 -14.15 -28.12 4.60
CA GLU A 212 -13.09 -29.01 5.09
C GLU A 212 -12.77 -28.86 6.60
N SER A 213 -13.30 -27.82 7.26
CA SER A 213 -13.14 -27.57 8.70
C SER A 213 -14.37 -27.96 9.53
N THR A 214 -15.37 -28.60 8.90
CA THR A 214 -16.58 -29.18 9.51
C THR A 214 -16.56 -30.69 9.40
#